data_AF-A0A7J9DAL4-F1
#
_entry.id   AF-A0A7J9DAL4-F1
#
_cell.length_a   1.000
_cell.length_b   1.000
_cell.length_c   1.000
_cell.angle_alpha   90.00
_cell.angle_beta   90.00
_cell.angle_gamma   90.00
#
_symmetry.space_group_name_H-M   'P 1'
#
loop_
_entity.id
_entity.type
_entity.pdbx_description
1 polymer ?
#
loop_
_entity_poly.entity_id
_entity_poly.type
_entity_poly.pdbx_seq_one_letter_code
_entity_poly.pdbx_strand_id
1 'polypeptide(L)'
;FIDGLITVPPRVIVGDDGVFVENSTYVLYEHQDSILSTWLLSTISSSFHNQLIGSLSSAYEIWEALTRIFGTQSTTKAIRYRSLLHHFKKNELFMPVYLARIKHLCDCLVDCGQHVSLEEHQLVILNGLPLEFDYVVSIITMSRVPFDLHL
;
A
#
# COMPACT_ATOMS: atom_id res chain seq x y z
N PHE A 1 -2.34 16.59 -14.60
CA PHE A 1 -1.08 15.98 -15.06
C PHE A 1 -0.99 14.56 -14.53
N ILE A 2 -0.92 14.33 -13.21
CA ILE A 2 -0.81 12.99 -12.63
C ILE A 2 -2.12 12.17 -12.54
N ASP A 3 -3.28 12.83 -12.53
CA ASP A 3 -4.59 12.14 -12.42
C ASP A 3 -5.25 11.84 -13.78
N GLY A 4 -4.58 12.16 -14.90
CA GLY A 4 -5.11 11.93 -16.26
C GLY A 4 -6.26 12.87 -16.66
N LEU A 5 -6.70 13.76 -15.77
CA LEU A 5 -7.82 14.68 -16.00
C LEU A 5 -7.50 15.85 -16.94
N ILE A 6 -6.23 16.05 -17.31
CA ILE A 6 -5.82 17.11 -18.23
C ILE A 6 -5.69 16.52 -19.63
N THR A 7 -6.50 17.03 -20.55
CA THR A 7 -6.42 16.66 -21.96
C THR A 7 -5.19 17.27 -22.59
N VAL A 8 -4.38 16.44 -23.27
CA VAL A 8 -3.20 16.89 -24.01
C VAL A 8 -3.63 17.84 -25.13
N PRO A 9 -3.15 19.10 -25.15
CA PRO A 9 -3.47 20.02 -26.24
C PRO A 9 -2.95 19.50 -27.58
N PRO A 10 -3.56 19.87 -28.72
CA PRO A 10 -3.00 19.53 -30.02
C PRO A 10 -1.62 20.17 -30.20
N ARG A 11 -0.65 19.42 -30.72
CA ARG A 11 0.72 19.93 -30.97
C ARG A 11 0.74 21.07 -32.01
N VAL A 12 -0.17 21.00 -32.97
CA VAL A 12 -0.27 21.94 -34.08
C VAL A 12 -1.72 22.39 -34.20
N ILE A 13 -1.91 23.69 -34.40
CA ILE A 13 -3.21 24.33 -34.63
C ILE A 13 -3.20 25.04 -35.98
N VAL A 14 -4.37 25.22 -36.59
CA VAL A 14 -4.50 26.01 -37.82
C VAL A 14 -4.62 27.48 -37.42
N GLY A 15 -3.69 28.30 -37.89
CA GLY A 15 -3.72 29.75 -37.71
C GLY A 15 -4.82 30.42 -38.54
N ASP A 16 -5.08 31.69 -38.26
CA ASP A 16 -6.12 32.47 -38.96
C ASP A 16 -5.90 32.59 -40.48
N ASP A 17 -4.67 32.34 -40.93
CA ASP A 17 -4.22 32.30 -42.33
C ASP A 17 -4.34 30.90 -42.98
N GLY A 18 -4.84 29.91 -42.25
CA GLY A 18 -4.92 28.51 -42.70
C GLY A 18 -3.59 27.75 -42.62
N VAL A 19 -2.53 28.38 -42.08
CA VAL A 19 -1.21 27.75 -41.94
C VAL A 19 -1.16 26.95 -40.63
N PHE A 20 -0.49 25.81 -40.66
CA PHE A 20 -0.24 25.01 -39.47
C PHE A 20 0.83 25.68 -38.59
N VAL A 21 0.46 26.07 -37.37
CA VAL A 21 1.32 26.75 -36.39
C VAL A 21 1.47 25.87 -35.15
N GLU A 22 2.66 25.88 -34.55
CA GLU A 22 2.92 25.21 -33.28
C GLU A 22 2.07 25.81 -32.16
N ASN A 23 1.42 24.94 -31.39
CA ASN A 23 0.56 25.38 -30.31
C ASN A 23 1.36 25.70 -29.04
N SER A 24 1.40 26.97 -28.64
CA SER A 24 2.07 27.40 -27.41
C SER A 24 1.53 26.74 -26.15
N THR A 25 0.25 26.36 -26.14
CA THR A 25 -0.35 25.64 -25.00
C THR A 25 0.14 24.19 -24.90
N TYR A 26 0.47 23.54 -26.03
CA TYR A 26 1.12 22.24 -26.04
C TYR A 26 2.55 22.34 -25.50
N VAL A 27 3.31 23.36 -25.92
CA VAL A 27 4.68 23.58 -25.42
C VAL A 27 4.70 23.78 -23.90
N LEU A 28 3.76 24.57 -23.38
CA LEU A 28 3.63 24.76 -21.93
C LEU A 28 3.26 23.47 -21.20
N TYR A 29 2.34 22.68 -21.78
CA TYR A 29 1.94 21.37 -21.26
C TYR A 29 3.14 20.43 -21.19
N GLU A 30 3.89 20.27 -22.29
CA GLU A 30 5.05 19.39 -22.39
C GLU A 30 6.15 19.80 -21.39
N HIS A 31 6.39 21.11 -21.24
CA HIS A 31 7.35 21.61 -20.27
C HIS A 31 6.97 21.25 -18.83
N GLN A 32 5.70 21.45 -18.46
CA GLN A 32 5.19 21.10 -17.13
C GLN A 32 5.24 19.58 -16.88
N ASP A 33 4.82 18.79 -17.86
CA ASP A 33 4.85 17.34 -17.78
C ASP A 33 6.28 16.79 -17.65
N SER A 34 7.24 17.37 -18.38
CA SER A 34 8.67 17.03 -18.29
C SER A 34 9.25 17.35 -16.91
N ILE A 35 8.90 18.50 -16.32
CA ILE A 35 9.33 18.86 -14.96
C ILE A 35 8.76 17.86 -13.94
N LEU A 36 7.47 17.55 -14.03
CA LEU A 36 6.82 16.61 -13.11
C LEU A 36 7.41 15.21 -13.25
N SER A 37 7.65 14.76 -14.48
CA SER A 37 8.31 13.48 -14.76
C SER A 37 9.70 13.42 -14.13
N THR A 38 10.51 14.47 -14.33
CA THR A 38 11.86 14.56 -13.75
C THR A 38 11.82 14.58 -12.22
N TRP A 39 10.88 15.33 -11.64
CA TRP A 39 10.70 15.38 -10.20
C TRP A 39 10.27 14.02 -9.63
N LEU A 40 9.28 13.36 -10.24
CA LEU A 40 8.85 12.01 -9.84
C LEU A 40 10.03 11.04 -9.90
N LEU A 41 10.78 11.02 -11.01
CA LEU A 41 11.95 10.16 -11.16
C LEU A 41 13.04 10.44 -10.11
N SER A 42 13.22 11.69 -9.70
CA SER A 42 14.19 12.06 -8.66
C SER A 42 13.85 11.50 -7.26
N THR A 43 12.57 11.23 -6.99
CA THR A 43 12.13 10.66 -5.70
C THR A 43 12.30 9.14 -5.62
N ILE A 44 12.59 8.49 -6.75
CA ILE A 44 12.62 7.03 -6.86
C ILE A 44 14.05 6.53 -6.62
N SER A 45 14.19 5.52 -5.77
CA SER A 45 15.47 4.81 -5.60
C SER A 45 15.89 4.14 -6.91
N SER A 46 17.19 4.16 -7.22
CA SER A 46 17.77 3.57 -8.44
C SER A 46 17.38 2.10 -8.67
N SER A 47 17.00 1.38 -7.61
CA SER A 47 16.52 0.00 -7.64
C SER A 47 15.24 -0.20 -8.46
N PHE A 48 14.40 0.84 -8.60
CA PHE A 48 13.10 0.75 -9.27
C PHE A 48 13.13 1.25 -10.72
N HIS A 49 14.23 1.88 -11.17
CA HIS A 49 14.34 2.37 -12.56
C HIS A 49 14.12 1.28 -13.59
N ASN A 50 14.60 0.06 -13.34
CA ASN A 50 14.41 -1.08 -14.25
C ASN A 50 12.93 -1.50 -14.41
N GLN A 51 12.09 -1.22 -13.40
CA GLN A 51 10.66 -1.53 -13.44
C GLN A 51 9.83 -0.43 -14.11
N LEU A 52 10.43 0.74 -14.35
CA LEU A 52 9.84 1.90 -15.02
C LEU A 52 10.21 1.98 -16.51
N ILE A 53 11.03 1.04 -17.02
CA ILE A 53 11.42 0.99 -18.43
C ILE A 53 10.18 0.72 -19.28
N GLY A 54 9.65 1.77 -19.92
CA GLY A 54 8.47 1.72 -20.79
C GLY A 54 7.30 2.61 -20.38
N SER A 55 7.33 3.22 -19.19
CA SER A 55 6.28 4.13 -18.67
C SER A 55 6.79 5.54 -18.43
N LEU A 56 7.72 6.01 -19.27
CA LEU A 56 8.46 7.27 -19.10
C LEU A 56 7.97 8.38 -20.03
N SER A 57 6.81 8.18 -20.68
CA SER A 57 6.34 9.05 -21.75
C SER A 57 5.60 10.28 -21.22
N SER A 58 5.06 10.21 -19.99
CA SER A 58 4.43 11.34 -19.31
C SER A 58 4.46 11.19 -17.79
N ALA A 59 4.23 12.29 -17.07
CA ALA A 59 4.15 12.26 -15.61
C ALA A 59 2.99 11.38 -15.11
N TYR A 60 1.92 11.27 -15.90
CA TYR A 60 0.79 10.37 -15.66
C TYR A 60 1.22 8.90 -15.65
N GLU A 61 1.90 8.45 -16.72
CA GLU A 61 2.34 7.05 -16.85
C GLU A 61 3.33 6.67 -15.74
N ILE A 62 4.24 7.59 -15.39
CA ILE A 62 5.19 7.40 -14.29
C ILE A 62 4.42 7.23 -12.98
N TRP A 63 3.45 8.12 -12.71
CA TRP A 63 2.63 8.06 -11.50
C TRP A 63 1.80 6.77 -11.41
N GLU A 64 1.18 6.34 -12.51
CA GLU A 64 0.42 5.09 -12.58
C GLU A 64 1.32 3.88 -12.32
N ALA A 65 2.49 3.84 -12.95
CA ALA A 65 3.47 2.78 -12.75
C ALA A 65 3.93 2.70 -11.29
N LEU A 66 4.22 3.85 -10.66
CA LEU A 66 4.58 3.93 -9.24
C LEU A 66 3.45 3.43 -8.36
N THR A 67 2.23 3.92 -8.58
CA THR A 67 1.04 3.51 -7.82
C THR A 67 0.84 2.00 -7.91
N ARG A 68 1.04 1.41 -9.09
CA ARG A 68 0.99 -0.04 -9.29
C ARG A 68 2.11 -0.78 -8.56
N ILE A 69 3.36 -0.34 -8.65
CA ILE A 69 4.50 -1.00 -7.99
C ILE A 69 4.37 -0.94 -6.47
N PHE A 70 4.10 0.24 -5.91
CA PHE A 70 3.94 0.40 -4.47
C PHE A 70 2.64 -0.23 -3.95
N GLY A 71 1.56 -0.18 -4.74
CA GLY A 71 0.30 -0.85 -4.44
C GLY A 71 0.43 -2.38 -4.39
N THR A 72 1.11 -2.98 -5.38
CA THR A 72 1.39 -4.43 -5.40
C THR A 72 2.31 -4.85 -4.26
N GLN A 73 3.33 -4.04 -3.95
CA GLN A 73 4.20 -4.30 -2.80
C GLN A 73 3.42 -4.24 -1.48
N SER A 74 2.57 -3.23 -1.29
CA SER A 74 1.71 -3.10 -0.11
C SER A 74 0.78 -4.32 0.02
N THR A 75 0.15 -4.73 -1.08
CA THR A 75 -0.75 -5.91 -1.11
C THR A 75 0.01 -7.19 -0.74
N THR A 76 1.21 -7.39 -1.29
CA THR A 76 2.05 -8.57 -1.00
C THR A 76 2.49 -8.60 0.47
N LYS A 77 2.90 -7.44 1.01
CA LYS A 77 3.22 -7.29 2.43
C LYS A 77 2.02 -7.61 3.30
N ALA A 78 0.84 -7.08 2.96
CA ALA A 78 -0.40 -7.33 3.68
C ALA A 78 -0.72 -8.83 3.74
N ILE A 79 -0.71 -9.54 2.60
CA ILE A 79 -0.93 -11.00 2.54
C ILE A 79 0.08 -11.74 3.42
N ARG A 80 1.36 -11.35 3.37
CA ARG A 80 2.41 -11.97 4.18
C ARG A 80 2.16 -11.75 5.68
N TYR A 81 1.88 -10.53 6.12
CA TYR A 81 1.61 -10.22 7.52
C TYR A 81 0.35 -10.92 8.00
N ARG A 82 -0.69 -10.97 7.18
CA ARG A 82 -1.93 -11.72 7.44
C ARG A 82 -1.65 -13.20 7.67
N SER A 83 -0.85 -13.81 6.79
CA SER A 83 -0.44 -15.21 6.94
C SER A 83 0.37 -15.43 8.21
N LEU A 84 1.35 -14.57 8.49
CA LEU A 84 2.13 -14.64 9.72
C LEU A 84 1.24 -14.53 10.96
N LEU A 85 0.28 -13.60 10.96
CA LEU A 85 -0.65 -13.39 12.07
C LEU A 85 -1.42 -14.68 12.41
N HIS A 86 -2.02 -15.34 11.42
CA HIS A 86 -2.81 -16.57 11.63
C HIS A 86 -1.99 -17.80 12.00
N HIS A 87 -0.73 -17.86 11.57
CA HIS A 87 0.16 -19.00 11.85
C HIS A 87 1.08 -18.77 13.06
N PHE A 88 1.09 -17.58 13.64
CA PHE A 88 1.96 -17.27 14.78
C PHE A 88 1.45 -17.96 16.05
N LYS A 89 2.31 -18.79 16.64
CA LYS A 89 2.04 -19.52 17.89
C LYS A 89 2.92 -18.99 19.00
N LYS A 90 2.39 -18.96 20.23
CA LYS A 90 3.16 -18.60 21.43
C LYS A 90 4.35 -19.53 21.61
N ASN A 91 4.17 -20.84 21.46
CA ASN A 91 5.20 -21.85 21.73
C ASN A 91 5.88 -21.58 23.09
N GLU A 92 7.21 -21.61 23.14
CA GLU A 92 8.03 -21.36 24.33
C GLU A 92 8.17 -19.86 24.70
N LEU A 93 7.52 -18.95 23.95
CA LEU A 93 7.55 -17.53 24.27
C LEU A 93 6.77 -17.22 25.56
N PHE A 94 7.26 -16.25 26.33
CA PHE A 94 6.49 -15.65 27.40
C PHE A 94 5.27 -14.89 26.85
N MET A 95 4.16 -14.91 27.58
CA MET A 95 2.90 -14.29 27.15
C MET A 95 3.04 -12.82 26.71
N PRO A 96 3.77 -11.94 27.43
CA PRO A 96 3.93 -10.54 27.00
C PRO A 96 4.67 -10.41 25.66
N VAL A 97 5.66 -11.27 25.41
CA VAL A 97 6.43 -11.27 24.15
C VAL A 97 5.57 -11.76 22.99
N TYR A 98 4.74 -12.78 23.24
CA TYR A 98 3.78 -13.29 22.28
C TYR A 98 2.75 -12.22 21.87
N LEU A 99 2.11 -11.57 22.85
CA LEU A 99 1.11 -10.52 22.60
C LEU A 99 1.72 -9.30 21.90
N ALA A 100 2.91 -8.86 22.30
CA ALA A 100 3.62 -7.78 21.63
C ALA A 100 3.90 -8.08 20.15
N ARG A 101 4.18 -9.35 19.83
CA ARG A 101 4.45 -9.77 18.44
C ARG A 101 3.19 -9.83 17.59
N ILE A 102 2.06 -10.24 18.18
CA ILE A 102 0.75 -10.13 17.52
C ILE A 102 0.40 -8.66 17.26
N LYS A 103 0.52 -7.80 18.28
CA LYS A 103 0.29 -6.35 18.14
C LYS A 103 1.13 -5.77 17.00
N HIS A 104 2.42 -6.10 16.95
CA HIS A 104 3.29 -5.64 15.87
C HIS A 104 2.83 -6.10 14.48
N LEU A 105 2.36 -7.34 14.34
CA LEU A 105 1.80 -7.83 13.07
C LEU A 105 0.50 -7.11 12.69
N CYS A 106 -0.35 -6.78 13.66
CA CYS A 106 -1.53 -5.95 13.45
C CYS A 106 -1.14 -4.53 13.02
N ASP A 107 -0.16 -3.91 13.66
CA ASP A 107 0.35 -2.58 13.29
C ASP A 107 0.90 -2.58 11.86
N CYS A 108 1.66 -3.61 11.46
CA CYS A 108 2.14 -3.78 10.09
C CYS A 108 1.01 -3.96 9.05
N LEU A 109 -0.13 -4.56 9.44
CA LEU A 109 -1.31 -4.64 8.57
C LEU A 109 -1.98 -3.27 8.42
N VAL A 110 -2.06 -2.49 9.50
CA VAL A 110 -2.57 -1.10 9.47
C VAL A 110 -1.70 -0.23 8.55
N ASP A 111 -0.38 -0.38 8.61
CA ASP A 111 0.56 0.31 7.70
C ASP A 111 0.32 -0.05 6.22
N CYS A 112 -0.22 -1.25 5.96
CA CYS A 112 -0.62 -1.69 4.61
C CYS A 112 -2.06 -1.30 4.24
N GLY A 113 -2.77 -0.56 5.11
CA GLY A 113 -4.17 -0.17 4.92
C GLY A 113 -5.18 -1.28 5.21
N GLN A 114 -4.81 -2.33 5.94
CA GLN A 114 -5.69 -3.42 6.34
C GLN A 114 -5.98 -3.37 7.84
N HIS A 115 -7.26 -3.34 8.21
CA HIS A 115 -7.70 -3.40 9.59
C HIS A 115 -7.93 -4.84 10.05
N VAL A 116 -7.54 -5.14 11.29
CA VAL A 116 -7.85 -6.39 11.98
C VAL A 116 -9.05 -6.12 12.90
N SER A 117 -10.14 -6.88 12.76
CA SER A 117 -11.30 -6.73 13.64
C SER A 117 -10.98 -7.21 15.06
N LEU A 118 -11.73 -6.74 16.06
CA LEU A 118 -11.56 -7.21 17.43
C LEU A 118 -11.78 -8.73 17.54
N GLU A 119 -12.79 -9.25 16.85
CA GLU A 119 -13.11 -10.68 16.81
C GLU A 119 -11.95 -11.51 16.23
N GLU A 120 -11.36 -11.02 15.13
CA GLU A 120 -10.22 -11.69 14.54
C GLU A 120 -8.99 -11.62 15.45
N HIS A 121 -8.74 -10.46 16.05
CA HIS A 121 -7.62 -10.28 16.97
C HIS A 121 -7.71 -11.27 18.14
N GLN A 122 -8.90 -11.40 18.75
CA GLN A 122 -9.18 -12.38 19.79
C GLN A 122 -8.96 -13.82 19.28
N LEU A 123 -9.50 -14.16 18.11
CA LEU A 123 -9.37 -15.48 17.51
C LEU A 123 -7.90 -15.86 17.26
N VAL A 124 -7.09 -14.94 16.74
CA VAL A 124 -5.66 -15.15 16.48
C VAL A 124 -4.91 -15.41 17.79
N ILE A 125 -5.18 -14.62 18.82
CA ILE A 125 -4.56 -14.79 20.14
C ILE A 125 -4.92 -16.17 20.70
N LEU A 126 -6.21 -16.51 20.74
CA LEU A 126 -6.66 -17.77 21.35
C LEU A 126 -6.14 -18.99 20.57
N ASN A 127 -6.18 -18.95 19.24
CA ASN A 127 -5.69 -20.05 18.40
C ASN A 127 -4.17 -20.21 18.45
N GLY A 128 -3.43 -19.19 18.87
CA GLY A 128 -1.98 -19.24 18.97
C GLY A 128 -1.45 -19.76 20.31
N LEU A 129 -2.33 -19.99 21.29
CA LEU A 129 -1.96 -20.55 22.59
C LEU A 129 -1.76 -22.07 22.54
N PRO A 130 -0.79 -22.62 23.30
CA PRO A 130 -0.62 -24.06 23.45
C PRO A 130 -1.73 -24.67 24.32
N LEU A 131 -1.90 -26.00 24.23
CA LEU A 131 -2.97 -26.77 24.89
C LEU A 131 -3.00 -26.61 26.43
N GLU A 132 -1.87 -26.24 27.05
CA GLU A 132 -1.79 -25.92 28.48
C GLU A 132 -2.71 -24.74 28.90
N PHE A 133 -3.16 -23.93 27.94
CA PHE A 133 -4.11 -22.84 28.14
C PHE A 133 -5.55 -23.19 27.76
N ASP A 134 -5.87 -24.42 27.36
CA ASP A 134 -7.21 -24.80 26.85
C ASP A 134 -8.34 -24.49 27.84
N TYR A 135 -8.09 -24.64 29.15
CA TYR A 135 -9.05 -24.27 30.19
C TYR A 135 -9.36 -22.76 30.17
N VAL A 136 -8.32 -21.93 30.01
CA VAL A 136 -8.44 -20.47 29.94
C VAL A 136 -9.15 -20.07 28.64
N VAL A 137 -8.77 -20.67 27.51
CA VAL A 137 -9.42 -20.46 26.21
C VAL A 137 -10.91 -20.81 26.28
N SER A 138 -11.25 -21.93 26.92
CA SER A 138 -12.65 -22.39 27.08
C SER A 138 -13.48 -21.41 27.91
N ILE A 139 -12.95 -20.92 29.03
CA ILE A 139 -13.63 -19.91 29.86
C ILE A 139 -13.86 -18.62 29.08
N ILE A 140 -12.84 -18.12 28.39
CA ILE A 140 -12.92 -16.89 27.61
C ILE A 140 -13.96 -17.03 26.50
N THR A 141 -13.98 -18.17 25.80
CA THR A 141 -14.91 -18.42 24.68
C THR A 141 -16.36 -18.61 25.17
N MET A 142 -16.57 -19.16 26.38
CA MET A 142 -17.90 -19.30 26.99
C MET A 142 -18.42 -17.99 27.62
N SER A 143 -17.53 -17.06 27.94
CA SER A 143 -17.88 -15.74 28.47
C SER A 143 -18.40 -14.84 27.35
N ARG A 144 -19.69 -14.48 27.39
CA ARG A 144 -20.36 -13.57 26.43
C ARG A 144 -19.97 -12.09 26.59
N VAL A 145 -18.84 -11.80 27.23
CA VAL A 145 -18.35 -10.42 27.43
C VAL A 145 -17.24 -10.19 26.41
N PRO A 146 -17.37 -9.21 25.49
CA PRO A 146 -16.27 -8.84 24.60
C PRO A 146 -15.12 -8.32 25.47
N PHE A 147 -14.00 -9.04 25.47
CA PHE A 147 -12.82 -8.62 26.22
C PHE A 147 -12.05 -7.59 25.41
N ASP A 148 -12.07 -6.35 25.88
CA ASP A 148 -11.25 -5.27 25.36
C ASP A 148 -9.83 -5.44 25.92
N LEU A 149 -8.96 -6.10 25.14
CA LEU A 149 -7.54 -6.15 25.41
C LEU A 149 -6.95 -4.83 24.91
N HIS A 150 -7.03 -3.79 25.76
CA HIS A 150 -6.25 -2.57 25.57
C HIS A 150 -4.76 -2.93 25.69
N LEU A 151 -4.16 -3.25 24.53
CA LEU A 151 -2.74 -3.49 24.31
C LEU A 151 -2.23 -2.49 23.30
#